data_AF-A0A7X6YFH5-F1
#
_entry.id   AF-A0A7X6YFH5-F1
#
_cell.length_a   1.000
_cell.length_b   1.000
_cell.length_c   1.000
_cell.angle_alpha   90.00
_cell.angle_beta   90.00
_cell.angle_gamma   90.00
#
_symmetry.space_group_name_H-M   'P 1'
#
loop_
_entity.id
_entity.type
_entity.pdbx_description
1 polymer ?
#
loop_
_entity_poly.entity_id
_entity_poly.type
_entity_poly.pdbx_seq_one_letter_code
_entity_poly.pdbx_strand_id
1 'polypeptide(L)'
;MAKELAFVIINPYPIRKSRTGGIIARYLVRTDLKLVGARIIGASAELAEQFATYLETYDPSDPEKCALFSAYVRRVYTPDAATGRPHRSMLLLFEGEDAIRKIFEVTGSIRQQWCSGQSVRDTYGDLVRNPATDQIEYFEPAVLVGASRQVVSDILRMWLPHLSSQAGIVRGALDVPGGADAQETLVMLKPDNWHQPSLRAGNIMDLLSNSGLRIVGVKKFSMSVAQAEEFYGPVREGLKKVFKKFAADRAAQALSREFGFPVDVAPLDGLCDTLAPLFADREFENIVEFMTGRRPSNCLPEERTLPGTEECLAIVYEGLEAVTKIREILGATDPTKARPGSIRREFGTNIMVNAAHASDSVENARREMRILDVANDPHFEALIKKYYLD
;
A
#
# COMPACT_ATOMS: atom_id res chain seq x y z
N MET A 1 10.47 4.59 25.93
CA MET A 1 9.95 5.97 25.87
C MET A 1 8.49 5.94 25.41
N ALA A 2 7.74 7.05 25.53
CA ALA A 2 6.36 7.06 25.04
C ALA A 2 6.35 7.00 23.50
N LYS A 3 5.49 6.16 22.92
CA LYS A 3 5.33 6.11 21.47
C LYS A 3 4.68 7.39 20.94
N GLU A 4 5.12 7.84 19.78
CA GLU A 4 4.55 8.94 19.03
C GLU A 4 3.92 8.45 17.74
N LEU A 5 2.98 9.23 17.22
CA LEU A 5 2.47 9.10 15.87
C LEU A 5 3.07 10.24 15.03
N ALA A 6 3.50 9.96 13.81
CA ALA A 6 3.97 10.97 12.88
C ALA A 6 3.23 10.79 11.56
N PHE A 7 3.06 11.87 10.81
CA PHE A 7 2.48 11.80 9.48
C PHE A 7 3.49 12.18 8.41
N VAL A 8 3.31 11.61 7.22
CA VAL A 8 3.91 12.07 5.98
C VAL A 8 2.78 12.24 4.96
N ILE A 9 2.60 13.45 4.44
CA ILE A 9 1.74 13.68 3.29
C ILE A 9 2.63 13.74 2.05
N ILE A 10 2.49 12.77 1.16
CA ILE A 10 3.08 12.85 -0.18
C ILE A 10 2.19 13.74 -1.04
N ASN A 11 2.77 14.80 -1.58
CA ASN A 11 2.04 15.85 -2.27
C ASN A 11 1.52 15.39 -3.65
N PRO A 12 0.62 16.16 -4.29
CA PRO A 12 0.05 15.78 -5.57
C PRO A 12 1.04 15.62 -6.71
N TYR A 13 2.10 16.43 -6.76
CA TYR A 13 3.07 16.34 -7.84
C TYR A 13 3.86 15.02 -7.82
N PRO A 14 4.47 14.59 -6.70
CA PRO A 14 5.12 13.28 -6.63
C PRO A 14 4.20 12.10 -6.92
N ILE A 15 2.94 12.12 -6.45
CA ILE A 15 1.98 11.05 -6.75
C ILE A 15 1.64 10.99 -8.23
N ARG A 16 1.39 12.15 -8.86
CA ARG A 16 1.12 12.26 -10.30
C ARG A 16 2.30 11.77 -11.14
N LYS A 17 3.53 11.98 -10.67
CA LYS A 17 4.76 11.51 -11.32
C LYS A 17 5.16 10.10 -10.86
N SER A 18 4.31 9.44 -10.08
CA SER A 18 4.50 8.09 -9.55
C SER A 18 5.82 7.89 -8.79
N ARG A 19 6.28 8.91 -8.07
CA ARG A 19 7.49 8.88 -7.21
C ARG A 19 7.21 8.28 -5.82
N THR A 20 6.03 7.72 -5.63
CA THR A 20 5.51 7.29 -4.33
C THR A 20 6.33 6.16 -3.71
N GLY A 21 6.70 5.13 -4.48
CA GLY A 21 7.43 3.98 -3.97
C GLY A 21 8.81 4.37 -3.45
N GLY A 22 9.56 5.13 -4.24
CA GLY A 22 10.87 5.66 -3.86
C GLY A 22 10.83 6.59 -2.63
N ILE A 23 9.76 7.37 -2.43
CA ILE A 23 9.59 8.20 -1.22
C ILE A 23 9.33 7.30 0.00
N ILE A 24 8.38 6.38 -0.09
CA ILE A 24 8.01 5.47 1.01
C ILE A 24 9.22 4.62 1.42
N ALA A 25 9.98 4.10 0.45
CA ALA A 25 11.16 3.29 0.69
C ALA A 25 12.19 3.98 1.60
N ARG A 26 12.37 5.30 1.44
CA ARG A 26 13.31 6.08 2.27
C ARG A 26 12.88 6.10 3.73
N TYR A 27 11.59 6.29 4.01
CA TYR A 27 11.08 6.26 5.39
C TYR A 27 11.11 4.85 5.99
N LEU A 28 10.75 3.83 5.20
CA LEU A 28 10.72 2.45 5.66
C LEU A 28 12.11 1.90 6.02
N VAL A 29 13.18 2.33 5.34
CA VAL A 29 14.53 1.77 5.55
C VAL A 29 15.40 2.61 6.48
N ARG A 30 15.17 3.92 6.53
CA ARG A 30 15.99 4.84 7.35
C ARG A 30 15.42 5.06 8.74
N THR A 31 14.30 4.43 9.06
CA THR A 31 13.69 4.48 10.37
C THR A 31 13.33 3.07 10.82
N ASP A 32 13.22 2.90 12.14
CA ASP A 32 12.66 1.74 12.81
C ASP A 32 11.14 1.90 13.07
N LEU A 33 10.51 2.91 12.44
CA LEU A 33 9.11 3.23 12.65
C LEU A 33 8.21 2.24 11.90
N LYS A 34 7.06 1.97 12.51
CA LYS A 34 6.04 1.12 11.91
C LYS A 34 5.09 1.95 11.07
N LEU A 35 4.91 1.61 9.79
CA LEU A 35 3.84 2.18 8.96
C LEU A 35 2.49 1.59 9.41
N VAL A 36 1.69 2.39 10.12
CA VAL A 36 0.41 1.95 10.72
C VAL A 36 -0.82 2.40 9.91
N GLY A 37 -0.68 3.40 9.04
CA GLY A 37 -1.77 3.88 8.20
C GLY A 37 -1.27 4.39 6.85
N ALA A 38 -2.03 4.15 5.80
CA ALA A 38 -1.79 4.73 4.48
C ALA A 38 -3.12 4.94 3.77
N ARG A 39 -3.35 6.13 3.21
CA ARG A 39 -4.61 6.49 2.54
C ARG A 39 -4.41 7.56 1.46
N ILE A 40 -5.17 7.48 0.36
CA ILE A 40 -5.28 8.56 -0.62
C ILE A 40 -6.33 9.56 -0.15
N ILE A 41 -6.01 10.84 -0.31
CA ILE A 41 -6.81 11.98 0.15
C ILE A 41 -7.02 12.94 -1.02
N GLY A 42 -8.25 13.46 -1.14
CA GLY A 42 -8.60 14.53 -2.06
C GLY A 42 -9.15 15.69 -1.24
N ALA A 43 -8.33 16.70 -0.99
CA ALA A 43 -8.72 17.84 -0.17
C ALA A 43 -9.88 18.62 -0.82
N SER A 44 -10.85 19.05 -0.02
CA SER A 44 -11.84 20.02 -0.49
C SER A 44 -11.21 21.42 -0.52
N ALA A 45 -11.90 22.37 -1.16
CA ALA A 45 -11.45 23.77 -1.17
C ALA A 45 -11.37 24.34 0.26
N GLU A 46 -12.33 23.97 1.11
CA GLU A 46 -12.40 24.39 2.52
C GLU A 46 -11.21 23.84 3.31
N LEU A 47 -10.92 22.54 3.20
CA LEU A 47 -9.78 21.94 3.89
C LEU A 47 -8.45 22.53 3.40
N ALA A 48 -8.30 22.74 2.09
CA ALA A 48 -7.10 23.31 1.51
C ALA A 48 -6.84 24.73 2.06
N GLU A 49 -7.87 25.57 2.14
CA GLU A 49 -7.74 26.93 2.67
C GLU A 49 -7.49 26.95 4.18
N GLN A 50 -8.18 26.11 4.95
CA GLN A 50 -7.94 25.96 6.39
C GLN A 50 -6.50 25.52 6.67
N PHE A 51 -6.00 24.55 5.90
CA PHE A 51 -4.65 24.05 6.06
C PHE A 51 -3.61 25.11 5.65
N ALA A 52 -3.83 25.82 4.56
CA ALA A 52 -2.96 26.92 4.15
C ALA A 52 -2.91 28.05 5.19
N THR A 53 -4.06 28.45 5.74
CA THR A 53 -4.16 29.48 6.78
C THR A 53 -3.38 29.10 8.03
N TYR A 54 -3.48 27.84 8.48
CA TYR A 54 -2.66 27.37 9.60
C TYR A 54 -1.15 27.47 9.31
N LEU A 55 -0.74 27.08 8.10
CA LEU A 55 0.66 27.11 7.68
C LEU A 55 1.25 28.52 7.53
N GLU A 56 0.45 29.59 7.58
CA GLU A 56 0.97 30.97 7.59
C GLU A 56 1.64 31.33 8.91
N THR A 57 1.23 30.69 10.01
CA THR A 57 1.63 31.09 11.36
C THR A 57 2.17 29.95 12.23
N TYR A 58 2.18 28.71 11.70
CA TYR A 58 2.58 27.52 12.46
C TYR A 58 4.04 27.55 12.96
N ASP A 59 4.93 28.28 12.28
CA ASP A 59 6.32 28.47 12.69
C ASP A 59 6.73 29.95 12.62
N PRO A 60 6.52 30.71 13.71
CA PRO A 60 6.87 32.12 13.77
C PRO A 60 8.37 32.41 13.60
N SER A 61 9.24 31.41 13.78
CA SER A 61 10.68 31.58 13.66
C SER A 61 11.17 31.62 12.21
N ASP A 62 10.34 31.21 11.25
CA ASP A 62 10.70 31.11 9.83
C ASP A 62 9.55 31.56 8.91
N PRO A 63 9.28 32.88 8.82
CA PRO A 63 8.15 33.42 8.04
C PRO A 63 8.21 33.10 6.54
N GLU A 64 9.42 33.04 5.96
CA GLU A 64 9.62 32.68 4.55
C GLU A 64 9.11 31.26 4.27
N LYS A 65 9.44 30.30 5.15
CA LYS A 65 8.94 28.92 5.07
C LYS A 65 7.42 28.84 5.18
N CYS A 66 6.83 29.58 6.13
CA CYS A 66 5.39 29.65 6.30
C CYS A 66 4.70 30.16 5.03
N ALA A 67 5.20 31.25 4.45
CA ALA A 67 4.69 31.81 3.20
C ALA A 67 4.82 30.81 2.02
N LEU A 68 5.93 30.09 1.92
CA LEU A 68 6.13 29.08 0.88
C LEU A 68 5.16 27.92 1.00
N PHE A 69 4.98 27.38 2.20
CA PHE A 69 4.07 26.25 2.42
C PHE A 69 2.60 26.64 2.26
N SER A 70 2.17 27.79 2.81
CA SER A 70 0.79 28.25 2.65
C SER A 70 0.43 28.51 1.20
N ALA A 71 1.30 29.21 0.45
CA ALA A 71 1.12 29.44 -0.98
C ALA A 71 1.12 28.14 -1.79
N TYR A 72 2.01 27.19 -1.45
CA TYR A 72 2.03 25.86 -2.07
C TYR A 72 0.71 25.11 -1.88
N VAL A 73 0.21 25.05 -0.64
CA VAL A 73 -1.04 24.34 -0.33
C VAL A 73 -2.22 24.97 -1.07
N ARG A 74 -2.39 26.30 -1.04
CA ARG A 74 -3.47 26.97 -1.80
C ARG A 74 -3.43 26.66 -3.29
N ARG A 75 -2.24 26.61 -3.87
CA ARG A 75 -2.05 26.35 -5.30
C ARG A 75 -2.31 24.88 -5.67
N VAL A 76 -1.89 23.93 -4.83
CA VAL A 76 -1.76 22.52 -5.25
C VAL A 76 -2.82 21.61 -4.62
N TYR A 77 -3.40 21.98 -3.48
CA TYR A 77 -4.42 21.16 -2.79
C TYR A 77 -5.85 21.58 -3.13
N THR A 78 -6.05 22.85 -3.47
CA THR A 78 -7.37 23.35 -3.88
C THR A 78 -7.83 22.62 -5.14
N PRO A 79 -9.05 22.05 -5.16
CA PRO A 79 -9.60 21.43 -6.36
C PRO A 79 -9.55 22.34 -7.58
N ASP A 80 -9.44 21.73 -8.77
CA ASP A 80 -9.36 22.47 -10.02
C ASP A 80 -10.58 23.39 -10.21
N ALA A 81 -10.34 24.67 -10.50
CA ALA A 81 -11.40 25.68 -10.56
C ALA A 81 -12.39 25.44 -11.71
N ALA A 82 -11.95 24.82 -12.81
CA ALA A 82 -12.80 24.60 -13.99
C ALA A 82 -13.67 23.34 -13.84
N THR A 83 -13.12 22.28 -13.24
CA THR A 83 -13.76 20.96 -13.19
C THR A 83 -14.24 20.55 -11.79
N GLY A 84 -13.79 21.24 -10.74
CA GLY A 84 -14.02 20.88 -9.33
C GLY A 84 -13.32 19.59 -8.89
N ARG A 85 -12.46 19.00 -9.75
CA ARG A 85 -11.83 17.70 -9.48
C ARG A 85 -10.69 17.86 -8.47
N PRO A 86 -10.60 16.98 -7.46
CA PRO A 86 -9.55 17.10 -6.44
C PRO A 86 -8.19 16.66 -6.98
N HIS A 87 -7.14 17.17 -6.36
CA HIS A 87 -5.78 16.66 -6.48
C HIS A 87 -5.54 15.56 -5.44
N ARG A 88 -4.87 14.47 -5.84
CA ARG A 88 -4.60 13.34 -4.94
C ARG A 88 -3.33 13.59 -4.15
N SER A 89 -3.42 13.48 -2.84
CA SER A 89 -2.28 13.35 -1.94
C SER A 89 -2.34 11.97 -1.26
N MET A 90 -1.26 11.55 -0.60
CA MET A 90 -1.21 10.30 0.15
C MET A 90 -0.77 10.60 1.57
N LEU A 91 -1.65 10.32 2.53
CA LEU A 91 -1.36 10.44 3.95
C LEU A 91 -0.86 9.09 4.48
N LEU A 92 0.32 9.11 5.07
CA LEU A 92 0.95 7.98 5.75
C LEU A 92 1.08 8.28 7.24
N LEU A 93 0.84 7.29 8.08
CA LEU A 93 1.02 7.38 9.53
C LEU A 93 2.09 6.39 9.98
N PHE A 94 3.05 6.89 10.75
CA PHE A 94 4.16 6.13 11.31
C PHE A 94 4.09 6.16 12.85
N GLU A 95 4.19 4.99 13.48
CA GLU A 95 4.19 4.83 14.93
C GLU A 95 5.57 4.36 15.42
N GLY A 96 6.09 4.96 16.48
CA GLY A 96 7.30 4.49 17.15
C GLY A 96 7.86 5.50 18.16
N GLU A 97 9.00 5.17 18.76
CA GLU A 97 9.72 6.11 19.62
C GLU A 97 10.39 7.20 18.76
N ASP A 98 10.28 8.46 19.17
CA ASP A 98 10.77 9.65 18.45
C ASP A 98 10.27 9.74 17.00
N ALA A 99 9.05 9.26 16.72
CA ALA A 99 8.54 9.18 15.36
C ALA A 99 8.59 10.52 14.62
N ILE A 100 8.24 11.61 15.30
CA ILE A 100 8.17 12.94 14.68
C ILE A 100 9.59 13.40 14.28
N ARG A 101 10.56 13.28 15.20
CA ARG A 101 11.96 13.64 14.93
C ARG A 101 12.56 12.82 13.80
N LYS A 102 12.41 11.49 13.83
CA LYS A 102 12.95 10.58 12.81
C LYS A 102 12.36 10.85 11.44
N ILE A 103 11.04 11.06 11.33
CA ILE A 103 10.39 11.45 10.07
C ILE A 103 10.93 12.79 9.57
N PHE A 104 11.09 13.78 10.44
CA PHE A 104 11.62 15.09 10.05
C PHE A 104 13.06 15.00 9.53
N GLU A 105 13.94 14.25 10.21
CA GLU A 105 15.33 14.02 9.81
C GLU A 105 15.45 13.36 8.43
N VAL A 106 14.67 12.31 8.16
CA VAL A 106 14.65 11.65 6.85
C VAL A 106 14.09 12.57 5.76
N THR A 107 13.14 13.44 6.12
CA THR A 107 12.52 14.40 5.20
C THR A 107 13.49 15.49 4.75
N GLY A 108 14.29 16.02 5.68
CA GLY A 108 15.26 17.08 5.44
C GLY A 108 14.67 18.49 5.41
N SER A 109 15.56 19.48 5.31
CA SER A 109 15.20 20.91 5.28
C SER A 109 14.65 21.33 3.91
N ILE A 110 13.82 22.37 3.88
CA ILE A 110 13.40 23.00 2.63
C ILE A 110 14.50 23.85 1.99
N ARG A 111 15.51 24.28 2.75
CA ARG A 111 16.52 25.23 2.28
C ARG A 111 17.65 24.58 1.44
N GLN A 112 17.50 23.31 1.03
CA GLN A 112 18.33 22.53 0.09
C GLN A 112 19.80 22.99 -0.06
N GLN A 113 20.52 23.11 1.06
CA GLN A 113 21.83 23.80 1.06
C GLN A 113 22.92 23.07 0.24
N TRP A 114 22.79 21.75 0.02
CA TRP A 114 23.85 20.91 -0.57
C TRP A 114 23.36 19.96 -1.68
N CYS A 115 22.05 19.94 -2.00
CA CYS A 115 21.41 19.08 -3.01
C CYS A 115 22.05 17.68 -3.16
N SER A 116 22.32 17.02 -2.02
CA SER A 116 23.22 15.85 -1.96
C SER A 116 22.49 14.51 -2.04
N GLY A 117 21.17 14.52 -2.31
CA GLY A 117 20.31 13.32 -2.31
C GLY A 117 20.20 12.64 -0.94
N GLN A 118 20.63 13.31 0.14
CA GLN A 118 20.66 12.75 1.49
C GLN A 118 19.27 12.60 2.08
N SER A 119 18.38 13.57 1.86
CA SER A 119 17.01 13.56 2.36
C SER A 119 15.96 13.29 1.26
N VAL A 120 14.71 13.08 1.67
CA VAL A 120 13.58 12.98 0.72
C VAL A 120 13.45 14.27 -0.09
N ARG A 121 13.58 15.43 0.56
CA ARG A 121 13.52 16.73 -0.12
C ARG A 121 14.67 16.97 -1.07
N ASP A 122 15.88 16.50 -0.77
CA ASP A 122 17.01 16.64 -1.71
C ASP A 122 16.80 15.81 -2.99
N THR A 123 16.08 14.69 -2.90
CA THR A 123 15.90 13.77 -4.05
C THR A 123 14.64 14.11 -4.86
N TYR A 124 13.56 14.48 -4.19
CA TYR A 124 12.23 14.57 -4.80
C TYR A 124 11.61 15.96 -4.77
N GLY A 125 12.17 16.87 -3.97
CA GLY A 125 11.73 18.26 -3.88
C GLY A 125 12.63 19.18 -4.70
N ASP A 126 12.14 20.37 -4.97
CA ASP A 126 12.79 21.39 -5.78
C ASP A 126 12.57 22.78 -5.16
N LEU A 127 13.63 23.54 -4.95
CA LEU A 127 13.59 24.97 -4.63
C LEU A 127 14.45 25.73 -5.62
N VAL A 128 13.82 26.25 -6.68
CA VAL A 128 14.52 26.97 -7.75
C VAL A 128 14.48 28.46 -7.46
N ARG A 129 15.66 29.07 -7.38
CA ARG A 129 15.84 30.51 -7.23
C ARG A 129 16.43 31.10 -8.50
N ASN A 130 15.99 32.31 -8.85
CA ASN A 130 16.59 33.10 -9.88
C ASN A 130 18.03 33.47 -9.45
N PRO A 131 19.08 33.10 -10.20
CA PRO A 131 20.46 33.37 -9.79
C PRO A 131 20.82 34.86 -9.74
N ALA A 132 20.08 35.73 -10.45
CA ALA A 132 20.35 37.16 -10.50
C ALA A 132 19.59 37.95 -9.43
N THR A 133 18.39 37.51 -9.04
CA THR A 133 17.53 38.25 -8.08
C THR A 133 17.37 37.55 -6.73
N ASP A 134 17.83 36.30 -6.61
CA ASP A 134 17.59 35.37 -5.49
C ASP A 134 16.10 35.11 -5.19
N GLN A 135 15.19 35.54 -6.08
CA GLN A 135 13.76 35.30 -5.94
C GLN A 135 13.45 33.84 -6.22
N ILE A 136 12.53 33.27 -5.44
CA ILE A 136 12.07 31.89 -5.63
C ILE A 136 11.14 31.85 -6.84
N GLU A 137 11.54 31.13 -7.88
CA GLU A 137 10.77 30.94 -9.11
C GLU A 137 9.88 29.69 -9.03
N TYR A 138 10.34 28.65 -8.34
CA TYR A 138 9.61 27.40 -8.19
C TYR A 138 9.89 26.74 -6.84
N PHE A 139 8.83 26.18 -6.25
CA PHE A 139 8.88 25.44 -5.00
C PHE A 139 7.98 24.21 -5.07
N GLU A 140 8.58 23.06 -4.77
CA GLU A 140 7.95 21.75 -4.61
C GLU A 140 8.61 21.01 -3.43
N PRO A 141 7.95 20.90 -2.27
CA PRO A 141 8.56 20.26 -1.10
C PRO A 141 8.52 18.73 -1.14
N ALA A 142 7.90 18.11 -2.14
CA ALA A 142 7.58 16.70 -2.30
C ALA A 142 6.66 16.10 -1.23
N VAL A 143 6.93 16.41 0.03
CA VAL A 143 6.21 15.92 1.19
C VAL A 143 5.99 17.04 2.23
N LEU A 144 4.87 16.95 2.92
CA LEU A 144 4.59 17.72 4.14
C LEU A 144 4.66 16.81 5.36
N VAL A 145 5.32 17.29 6.42
CA VAL A 145 5.50 16.59 7.70
C VAL A 145 5.41 17.60 8.83
N GLY A 146 4.99 17.16 10.02
CA GLY A 146 5.02 18.00 11.22
C GLY A 146 6.40 17.98 11.88
N ALA A 147 6.88 19.14 12.34
CA ALA A 147 8.18 19.27 13.01
C ALA A 147 8.12 19.09 14.54
N SER A 148 6.91 19.10 15.12
CA SER A 148 6.70 18.95 16.56
C SER A 148 5.38 18.23 16.83
N ARG A 149 5.23 17.72 18.07
CA ARG A 149 3.99 17.07 18.52
C ARG A 149 2.77 17.98 18.39
N GLN A 150 2.93 19.26 18.70
CA GLN A 150 1.84 20.25 18.57
C GLN A 150 1.40 20.38 17.12
N VAL A 151 2.35 20.57 16.20
CA VAL A 151 2.05 20.72 14.76
C VAL A 151 1.39 19.46 14.19
N VAL A 152 1.89 18.29 14.57
CA VAL A 152 1.29 17.00 14.17
C VAL A 152 -0.14 16.87 14.69
N SER A 153 -0.36 17.20 15.97
CA SER A 153 -1.68 17.17 16.60
C SER A 153 -2.67 18.10 15.89
N ASP A 154 -2.30 19.37 15.68
CA ASP A 154 -3.17 20.38 15.08
C ASP A 154 -3.61 19.97 13.66
N ILE A 155 -2.65 19.54 12.84
CA ILE A 155 -2.92 19.13 11.46
C ILE A 155 -3.81 17.88 11.44
N LEU A 156 -3.48 16.83 12.21
CA LEU A 156 -4.29 15.61 12.21
C LEU A 156 -5.70 15.84 12.75
N ARG A 157 -5.86 16.70 13.78
CA ARG A 157 -7.18 17.11 14.30
C ARG A 157 -7.98 17.90 13.26
N MET A 158 -7.35 18.83 12.54
CA MET A 158 -7.98 19.59 11.45
C MET A 158 -8.46 18.67 10.33
N TRP A 159 -7.66 17.67 9.97
CA TRP A 159 -7.96 16.77 8.86
C TRP A 159 -8.98 15.68 9.23
N LEU A 160 -9.13 15.34 10.51
CA LEU A 160 -9.95 14.23 10.96
C LEU A 160 -11.42 14.27 10.46
N PRO A 161 -12.17 15.38 10.56
CA PRO A 161 -13.55 15.44 10.05
C PRO A 161 -13.65 15.13 8.55
N HIS A 162 -12.65 15.56 7.77
CA HIS A 162 -12.56 15.30 6.34
C HIS A 162 -12.24 13.82 6.07
N LEU A 163 -11.30 13.24 6.82
CA LEU A 163 -10.94 11.83 6.72
C LEU A 163 -12.13 10.92 7.06
N SER A 164 -12.93 11.25 8.07
CA SER A 164 -14.09 10.45 8.48
C SER A 164 -15.28 10.55 7.51
N SER A 165 -15.42 11.66 6.78
CA SER A 165 -16.53 11.90 5.85
C SER A 165 -16.26 11.43 4.42
N GLN A 166 -15.00 11.24 4.04
CA GLN A 166 -14.62 10.75 2.72
C GLN A 166 -14.41 9.23 2.71
N ALA A 167 -14.56 8.62 1.53
CA ALA A 167 -14.10 7.26 1.28
C ALA A 167 -12.56 7.20 1.22
N GLY A 168 -11.98 6.04 1.51
CA GLY A 168 -10.55 5.72 1.36
C GLY A 168 -10.06 5.65 -0.09
N ILE A 169 -10.96 5.87 -1.07
CA ILE A 169 -10.70 5.86 -2.49
C ILE A 169 -11.14 7.21 -3.08
N VAL A 170 -10.22 7.90 -3.73
CA VAL A 170 -10.47 9.19 -4.40
C VAL A 170 -10.72 8.95 -5.89
N ARG A 171 -12.00 8.86 -6.25
CA ARG A 171 -12.46 8.73 -7.65
C ARG A 171 -12.59 10.08 -8.31
N GLY A 172 -12.37 10.13 -9.63
CA GLY A 172 -12.56 11.35 -10.42
C GLY A 172 -11.51 12.44 -10.16
N ALA A 173 -10.39 12.12 -9.51
CA ALA A 173 -9.28 13.05 -9.33
C ALA A 173 -8.73 13.56 -10.67
N LEU A 174 -8.25 14.81 -10.70
CA LEU A 174 -7.91 15.54 -11.93
C LEU A 174 -6.95 14.79 -12.87
N ASP A 175 -5.94 14.12 -12.30
CA ASP A 175 -4.87 13.45 -13.03
C ASP A 175 -5.13 11.95 -13.31
N VAL A 176 -6.35 11.48 -13.01
CA VAL A 176 -6.83 10.14 -13.32
C VAL A 176 -7.62 10.18 -14.62
N PRO A 177 -7.30 9.33 -15.61
CA PRO A 177 -8.08 9.24 -16.84
C PRO A 177 -9.51 8.78 -16.50
N GLY A 178 -10.48 9.70 -16.61
CA GLY A 178 -11.89 9.35 -16.48
C GLY A 178 -12.44 8.71 -17.76
N GLY A 179 -13.63 8.12 -17.68
CA GLY A 179 -14.34 7.55 -18.84
C GLY A 179 -15.06 6.25 -18.51
N ALA A 180 -15.93 5.80 -19.41
CA ALA A 180 -16.67 4.55 -19.25
C ALA A 180 -15.78 3.30 -19.24
N ASP A 181 -14.61 3.39 -19.88
CA ASP A 181 -13.66 2.27 -20.03
C ASP A 181 -12.60 2.21 -18.92
N ALA A 182 -12.62 3.15 -17.96
CA ALA A 182 -11.70 3.13 -16.83
C ALA A 182 -12.00 1.92 -15.91
N GLN A 183 -10.97 1.14 -15.62
CA GLN A 183 -11.05 -0.03 -14.76
C GLN A 183 -10.33 0.25 -13.45
N GLU A 184 -10.89 -0.25 -12.34
CA GLU A 184 -10.20 -0.36 -11.06
C GLU A 184 -9.67 -1.79 -10.90
N THR A 185 -8.45 -1.92 -10.36
CA THR A 185 -7.88 -3.20 -9.96
C THR A 185 -7.23 -3.10 -8.59
N LEU A 186 -7.27 -4.20 -7.82
CA LEU A 186 -6.58 -4.29 -6.55
C LEU A 186 -5.21 -4.94 -6.72
N VAL A 187 -4.21 -4.35 -6.08
CA VAL A 187 -2.93 -4.97 -5.78
C VAL A 187 -2.79 -5.05 -4.27
N MET A 188 -2.33 -6.18 -3.75
CA MET A 188 -2.04 -6.34 -2.33
C MET A 188 -0.59 -6.76 -2.15
N LEU A 189 0.18 -5.93 -1.44
CA LEU A 189 1.51 -6.30 -0.96
C LEU A 189 1.36 -7.19 0.26
N LYS A 190 1.88 -8.41 0.15
CA LYS A 190 1.75 -9.49 1.12
C LYS A 190 2.60 -9.26 2.38
N PRO A 191 2.37 -10.03 3.47
CA PRO A 191 3.06 -9.84 4.75
C PRO A 191 4.59 -9.89 4.71
N ASP A 192 5.17 -10.66 3.79
CA ASP A 192 6.62 -10.77 3.61
C ASP A 192 7.30 -9.42 3.29
N ASN A 193 6.55 -8.42 2.84
CA ASN A 193 7.06 -7.07 2.58
C ASN A 193 7.18 -6.20 3.85
N TRP A 194 6.58 -6.63 4.97
CA TRP A 194 6.40 -5.81 6.17
C TRP A 194 7.03 -6.41 7.43
N HIS A 195 7.54 -7.65 7.37
CA HIS A 195 8.21 -8.31 8.50
C HIS A 195 9.46 -7.57 8.99
N GLN A 196 10.17 -6.91 8.06
CA GLN A 196 11.37 -6.14 8.36
C GLN A 196 11.41 -4.86 7.54
N PRO A 197 11.98 -3.77 8.10
CA PRO A 197 12.36 -2.57 7.34
C PRO A 197 13.10 -2.94 6.05
N SER A 198 12.50 -2.65 4.89
CA SER A 198 13.10 -3.02 3.60
C SER A 198 12.67 -2.08 2.47
N LEU A 199 13.48 -2.05 1.40
CA LEU A 199 13.13 -1.33 0.16
C LEU A 199 12.07 -2.07 -0.66
N ARG A 200 11.66 -3.30 -0.27
CA ARG A 200 10.83 -4.19 -1.09
C ARG A 200 9.51 -3.52 -1.49
N ALA A 201 8.73 -3.05 -0.51
CA ALA A 201 7.43 -2.45 -0.77
C ALA A 201 7.52 -1.24 -1.70
N GLY A 202 8.48 -0.34 -1.46
CA GLY A 202 8.69 0.83 -2.30
C GLY A 202 9.15 0.47 -3.72
N ASN A 203 10.11 -0.44 -3.87
CA ASN A 203 10.57 -0.89 -5.19
C ASN A 203 9.46 -1.60 -5.99
N ILE A 204 8.60 -2.38 -5.32
CA ILE A 204 7.43 -2.99 -5.97
C ILE A 204 6.48 -1.90 -6.47
N MET A 205 6.17 -0.89 -5.65
CA MET A 205 5.33 0.24 -6.07
C MET A 205 5.95 1.03 -7.22
N ASP A 206 7.27 1.20 -7.24
CA ASP A 206 7.99 1.85 -8.36
C ASP A 206 7.90 1.00 -9.64
N LEU A 207 8.03 -0.32 -9.58
CA LEU A 207 7.81 -1.17 -10.76
C LEU A 207 6.37 -1.10 -11.28
N LEU A 208 5.37 -1.08 -10.38
CA LEU A 208 3.96 -0.94 -10.74
C LEU A 208 3.66 0.41 -11.41
N SER A 209 4.46 1.44 -11.12
CA SER A 209 4.28 2.78 -11.73
C SER A 209 4.46 2.78 -13.25
N ASN A 210 5.22 1.82 -13.80
CA ASN A 210 5.43 1.67 -15.24
C ASN A 210 4.15 1.28 -16.01
N SER A 211 3.07 0.92 -15.30
CA SER A 211 1.77 0.63 -15.91
C SER A 211 1.09 1.86 -16.53
N GLY A 212 1.48 3.08 -16.13
CA GLY A 212 0.74 4.31 -16.45
C GLY A 212 -0.59 4.45 -15.70
N LEU A 213 -0.91 3.52 -14.79
CA LEU A 213 -2.11 3.57 -13.95
C LEU A 213 -1.92 4.51 -12.76
N ARG A 214 -3.03 4.86 -12.12
CA ARG A 214 -3.08 5.88 -11.07
C ARG A 214 -3.56 5.27 -9.76
N ILE A 215 -2.82 5.49 -8.66
CA ILE A 215 -3.21 5.02 -7.32
C ILE A 215 -4.38 5.85 -6.77
N VAL A 216 -5.58 5.29 -6.73
CA VAL A 216 -6.79 6.00 -6.26
C VAL A 216 -7.16 5.65 -4.83
N GLY A 217 -6.66 4.54 -4.29
CA GLY A 217 -6.87 4.13 -2.92
C GLY A 217 -5.67 3.37 -2.38
N VAL A 218 -5.40 3.53 -1.08
CA VAL A 218 -4.43 2.73 -0.33
C VAL A 218 -5.03 2.46 1.04
N LYS A 219 -4.80 1.26 1.57
CA LYS A 219 -5.19 0.88 2.93
C LYS A 219 -4.14 -0.04 3.54
N LYS A 220 -3.64 0.34 4.71
CA LYS A 220 -2.83 -0.54 5.56
C LYS A 220 -3.77 -1.34 6.46
N PHE A 221 -3.64 -2.66 6.49
CA PHE A 221 -4.57 -3.51 7.25
C PHE A 221 -3.93 -4.83 7.69
N SER A 222 -4.62 -5.53 8.58
CA SER A 222 -4.35 -6.91 8.98
C SER A 222 -5.61 -7.74 8.74
N MET A 223 -5.50 -8.74 7.87
CA MET A 223 -6.65 -9.53 7.44
C MET A 223 -7.12 -10.44 8.57
N SER A 224 -8.42 -10.51 8.84
CA SER A 224 -8.98 -11.55 9.72
C SER A 224 -9.01 -12.91 9.02
N VAL A 225 -9.11 -14.00 9.78
CA VAL A 225 -9.24 -15.35 9.20
C VAL A 225 -10.48 -15.44 8.32
N ALA A 226 -11.62 -14.89 8.77
CA ALA A 226 -12.85 -14.87 7.99
C ALA A 226 -12.69 -14.10 6.67
N GLN A 227 -12.03 -12.94 6.69
CA GLN A 227 -11.74 -12.18 5.48
C GLN A 227 -10.82 -12.96 4.52
N ALA A 228 -9.79 -13.62 5.04
CA ALA A 228 -8.86 -14.40 4.23
C ALA A 228 -9.53 -15.61 3.57
N GLU A 229 -10.36 -16.33 4.32
CA GLU A 229 -11.12 -17.46 3.79
C GLU A 229 -12.11 -17.03 2.70
N GLU A 230 -12.80 -15.91 2.91
CA GLU A 230 -13.65 -15.33 1.88
C GLU A 230 -12.80 -14.93 0.68
N PHE A 231 -11.76 -14.12 0.88
CA PHE A 231 -10.90 -13.59 -0.19
C PHE A 231 -10.36 -14.70 -1.09
N TYR A 232 -9.71 -15.70 -0.49
CA TYR A 232 -9.03 -16.79 -1.19
C TYR A 232 -9.92 -17.99 -1.51
N GLY A 233 -11.18 -18.02 -1.05
CA GLY A 233 -12.10 -19.15 -1.26
C GLY A 233 -12.09 -19.75 -2.68
N PRO A 234 -12.10 -18.95 -3.76
CA PRO A 234 -12.01 -19.47 -5.14
C PRO A 234 -10.74 -20.30 -5.44
N VAL A 235 -9.64 -20.10 -4.70
CA VAL A 235 -8.37 -20.81 -4.90
C VAL A 235 -8.46 -22.29 -4.50
N ARG A 236 -9.35 -22.65 -3.57
CA ARG A 236 -9.50 -24.02 -3.06
C ARG A 236 -9.79 -25.04 -4.16
N GLU A 237 -10.67 -24.71 -5.09
CA GLU A 237 -10.96 -25.57 -6.26
C GLU A 237 -9.77 -25.66 -7.23
N GLY A 238 -8.99 -24.59 -7.35
CA GLY A 238 -7.75 -24.59 -8.11
C GLY A 238 -6.71 -25.56 -7.55
N LEU A 239 -6.56 -25.60 -6.22
CA LEU A 239 -5.61 -26.49 -5.53
C LEU A 239 -5.93 -27.97 -5.75
N LYS A 240 -7.22 -28.35 -5.76
CA LYS A 240 -7.65 -29.72 -6.10
C LYS A 240 -7.19 -30.12 -7.51
N LYS A 241 -7.35 -29.22 -8.48
CA LYS A 241 -6.92 -29.46 -9.87
C LYS A 241 -5.40 -29.55 -9.99
N VAL A 242 -4.66 -28.74 -9.24
CA VAL A 242 -3.19 -28.77 -9.22
C VAL A 242 -2.69 -30.09 -8.64
N PHE A 243 -3.29 -30.57 -7.54
CA PHE A 243 -2.94 -31.85 -6.95
C PHE A 243 -3.04 -33.01 -7.94
N LYS A 244 -4.16 -33.09 -8.67
CA LYS A 244 -4.39 -34.16 -9.66
C LYS A 244 -3.34 -34.21 -10.79
N LYS A 245 -2.62 -33.12 -11.06
CA LYS A 245 -1.59 -33.08 -12.12
C LYS A 245 -0.31 -33.83 -11.77
N PHE A 246 -0.03 -34.04 -10.48
CA PHE A 246 1.23 -34.66 -10.04
C PHE A 246 1.05 -35.77 -9.01
N ALA A 247 -0.13 -35.86 -8.38
CA ALA A 247 -0.37 -36.78 -7.27
C ALA A 247 -0.20 -38.24 -7.67
N ALA A 248 -0.72 -38.61 -8.85
CA ALA A 248 -0.70 -40.00 -9.30
C ALA A 248 0.74 -40.48 -9.58
N ASP A 249 1.56 -39.65 -10.24
CA ASP A 249 2.98 -39.96 -10.48
C ASP A 249 3.77 -40.05 -9.17
N ARG A 250 3.56 -39.12 -8.24
CA ARG A 250 4.26 -39.14 -6.94
C ARG A 250 3.83 -40.31 -6.07
N ALA A 251 2.55 -40.66 -6.09
CA ALA A 251 2.02 -41.80 -5.35
C ALA A 251 2.58 -43.11 -5.94
N ALA A 252 2.60 -43.27 -7.26
CA ALA A 252 3.20 -44.42 -7.94
C ALA A 252 4.68 -44.60 -7.55
N GLN A 253 5.47 -43.51 -7.59
CA GLN A 253 6.88 -43.54 -7.19
C GLN A 253 7.07 -43.91 -5.72
N ALA A 254 6.28 -43.30 -4.82
CA ALA A 254 6.39 -43.55 -3.39
C ALA A 254 6.00 -45.00 -3.03
N LEU A 255 4.91 -45.51 -3.59
CA LEU A 255 4.42 -46.87 -3.36
C LEU A 255 5.34 -47.91 -4.00
N SER A 256 5.88 -47.64 -5.19
CA SER A 256 6.84 -48.55 -5.83
C SER A 256 8.10 -48.73 -4.99
N ARG A 257 8.58 -47.62 -4.41
CA ARG A 257 9.74 -47.65 -3.50
C ARG A 257 9.45 -48.42 -2.22
N GLU A 258 8.27 -48.21 -1.63
CA GLU A 258 7.92 -48.80 -0.34
C GLU A 258 7.58 -50.30 -0.45
N PHE A 259 6.88 -50.69 -1.50
CA PHE A 259 6.47 -52.09 -1.69
C PHE A 259 7.47 -52.93 -2.46
N GLY A 260 8.49 -52.32 -3.08
CA GLY A 260 9.55 -53.03 -3.79
C GLY A 260 9.12 -53.64 -5.13
N PHE A 261 7.99 -53.19 -5.71
CA PHE A 261 7.56 -53.57 -7.06
C PHE A 261 6.96 -52.36 -7.79
N PRO A 262 6.99 -52.32 -9.14
CA PRO A 262 6.41 -51.20 -9.89
C PRO A 262 4.90 -51.08 -9.69
N VAL A 263 4.44 -49.89 -9.26
CA VAL A 263 3.03 -49.54 -9.13
C VAL A 263 2.65 -48.62 -10.28
N ASP A 264 1.68 -49.04 -11.09
CA ASP A 264 1.15 -48.24 -12.20
C ASP A 264 0.31 -47.06 -11.69
N VAL A 265 0.20 -46.03 -12.53
CA VAL A 265 -0.52 -44.79 -12.22
C VAL A 265 -2.05 -44.98 -12.29
N ALA A 266 -2.54 -45.79 -13.23
CA ALA A 266 -3.97 -46.01 -13.49
C ALA A 266 -4.81 -46.42 -12.25
N PRO A 267 -4.38 -47.35 -11.36
CA PRO A 267 -5.15 -47.71 -10.17
C PRO A 267 -5.18 -46.62 -9.09
N LEU A 268 -4.33 -45.58 -9.19
CA LEU A 268 -4.18 -44.55 -8.15
C LEU A 268 -5.14 -43.37 -8.31
N ASP A 269 -5.89 -43.29 -9.40
CA ASP A 269 -6.83 -42.19 -9.65
C ASP A 269 -7.87 -42.05 -8.53
N GLY A 270 -8.47 -43.17 -8.09
CA GLY A 270 -9.45 -43.15 -6.99
C GLY A 270 -8.87 -42.72 -5.64
N LEU A 271 -7.60 -43.09 -5.37
CA LEU A 271 -6.87 -42.60 -4.19
C LEU A 271 -6.59 -41.10 -4.29
N CYS A 272 -6.14 -40.64 -5.46
CA CYS A 272 -5.87 -39.21 -5.70
C CYS A 272 -7.13 -38.35 -5.58
N ASP A 273 -8.28 -38.86 -6.04
CA ASP A 273 -9.57 -38.20 -5.90
C ASP A 273 -9.99 -38.06 -4.43
N THR A 274 -9.70 -39.06 -3.61
CA THR A 274 -9.97 -39.04 -2.16
C THR A 274 -9.05 -38.08 -1.41
N LEU A 275 -7.78 -37.99 -1.81
CA LEU A 275 -6.79 -37.13 -1.17
C LEU A 275 -6.84 -35.67 -1.64
N ALA A 276 -7.37 -35.38 -2.84
CA ALA A 276 -7.38 -34.04 -3.41
C ALA A 276 -8.07 -32.99 -2.53
N PRO A 277 -9.25 -33.25 -1.91
CA PRO A 277 -9.86 -32.32 -0.97
C PRO A 277 -8.99 -32.07 0.27
N LEU A 278 -8.41 -33.12 0.86
CA LEU A 278 -7.57 -33.00 2.06
C LEU A 278 -6.30 -32.19 1.79
N PHE A 279 -5.68 -32.40 0.62
CA PHE A 279 -4.54 -31.60 0.19
C PHE A 279 -4.94 -30.14 -0.02
N ALA A 280 -6.04 -29.89 -0.73
CA ALA A 280 -6.50 -28.54 -1.01
C ALA A 280 -6.84 -27.78 0.27
N ASP A 281 -7.45 -28.45 1.25
CA ASP A 281 -7.80 -27.87 2.55
C ASP A 281 -6.55 -27.50 3.35
N ARG A 282 -5.55 -28.40 3.39
CA ARG A 282 -4.29 -28.11 4.05
C ARG A 282 -3.53 -26.94 3.41
N GLU A 283 -3.41 -26.92 2.08
CA GLU A 283 -2.73 -25.82 1.40
C GLU A 283 -3.49 -24.50 1.48
N PHE A 284 -4.82 -24.56 1.51
CA PHE A 284 -5.66 -23.41 1.74
C PHE A 284 -5.45 -22.84 3.15
N GLU A 285 -5.40 -23.69 4.18
CA GLU A 285 -5.06 -23.27 5.54
C GLU A 285 -3.67 -22.63 5.61
N ASN A 286 -2.67 -23.17 4.92
CA ASN A 286 -1.33 -22.56 4.87
C ASN A 286 -1.38 -21.14 4.27
N ILE A 287 -2.20 -20.91 3.23
CA ILE A 287 -2.38 -19.57 2.65
C ILE A 287 -3.02 -18.62 3.66
N VAL A 288 -4.08 -19.07 4.34
CA VAL A 288 -4.75 -18.24 5.35
C VAL A 288 -3.82 -17.95 6.54
N GLU A 289 -3.08 -18.95 7.00
CA GLU A 289 -2.08 -18.80 8.06
C GLU A 289 -0.98 -17.81 7.66
N PHE A 290 -0.45 -17.90 6.44
CA PHE A 290 0.53 -16.95 5.95
C PHE A 290 0.00 -15.51 5.88
N MET A 291 -1.28 -15.33 5.49
CA MET A 291 -1.88 -14.01 5.29
C MET A 291 -2.38 -13.35 6.57
N THR A 292 -2.67 -14.14 7.61
CA THR A 292 -3.31 -13.66 8.85
C THR A 292 -2.44 -13.90 10.10
N GLY A 293 -1.45 -14.79 9.99
CA GLY A 293 -0.64 -15.29 11.10
C GLY A 293 -1.36 -16.33 11.97
N ARG A 294 -2.56 -16.75 11.57
CA ARG A 294 -3.39 -17.69 12.32
C ARG A 294 -3.95 -18.77 11.41
N ARG A 295 -3.83 -20.02 11.85
CA ARG A 295 -4.36 -21.15 11.11
C ARG A 295 -5.86 -21.33 11.37
N PRO A 296 -6.72 -21.46 10.34
CA PRO A 296 -8.17 -21.60 10.53
C PRO A 296 -8.59 -22.74 11.46
N SER A 297 -7.91 -23.89 11.39
CA SER A 297 -8.17 -25.06 12.24
C SER A 297 -7.93 -24.81 13.73
N ASN A 298 -7.10 -23.82 14.06
CA ASN A 298 -6.65 -23.53 15.42
C ASN A 298 -7.37 -22.33 16.03
N CYS A 299 -8.27 -21.68 15.28
CA CYS A 299 -8.99 -20.49 15.74
C CYS A 299 -10.36 -20.82 16.31
N LEU A 300 -10.67 -20.23 17.46
CA LEU A 300 -12.03 -20.20 17.98
C LEU A 300 -12.93 -19.35 17.06
N PRO A 301 -14.25 -19.62 16.99
CA PRO A 301 -15.16 -18.88 16.10
C PRO A 301 -15.10 -17.35 16.28
N GLU A 302 -14.99 -16.87 17.51
CA GLU A 302 -14.86 -15.45 17.87
C GLU A 302 -13.54 -14.82 17.43
N GLU A 303 -12.45 -15.60 17.35
CA GLU A 303 -11.14 -15.10 16.94
C GLU A 303 -11.04 -14.92 15.43
N ARG A 304 -11.94 -15.52 14.65
CA ARG A 304 -11.90 -15.51 13.18
C ARG A 304 -12.22 -14.15 12.59
N THR A 305 -12.96 -13.31 13.31
CA THR A 305 -13.33 -11.96 12.88
C THR A 305 -12.36 -10.88 13.37
N LEU A 306 -11.54 -11.21 14.38
CA LEU A 306 -10.51 -10.30 14.88
C LEU A 306 -9.42 -10.06 13.82
N PRO A 307 -8.82 -8.86 13.78
CA PRO A 307 -7.67 -8.61 12.92
C PRO A 307 -6.55 -9.62 13.16
N GLY A 308 -5.96 -10.11 12.07
CA GLY A 308 -4.79 -10.97 12.13
C GLY A 308 -3.56 -10.26 12.69
N THR A 309 -2.47 -11.01 12.88
CA THR A 309 -1.17 -10.46 13.31
C THR A 309 -0.33 -9.99 12.13
N GLU A 310 -0.59 -10.54 10.95
CA GLU A 310 0.13 -10.24 9.73
C GLU A 310 -0.40 -8.98 9.05
N GLU A 311 0.50 -8.29 8.37
CA GLU A 311 0.28 -6.94 7.90
C GLU A 311 0.35 -6.86 6.38
N CYS A 312 -0.65 -6.24 5.76
CA CYS A 312 -0.74 -6.07 4.31
C CYS A 312 -0.93 -4.60 3.94
N LEU A 313 -0.70 -4.30 2.66
CA LEU A 313 -1.06 -3.02 2.04
C LEU A 313 -1.88 -3.27 0.79
N ALA A 314 -3.14 -2.84 0.80
CA ALA A 314 -4.01 -2.80 -0.37
C ALA A 314 -3.76 -1.50 -1.13
N ILE A 315 -3.62 -1.59 -2.45
CA ILE A 315 -3.44 -0.46 -3.36
C ILE A 315 -4.43 -0.64 -4.49
N VAL A 316 -5.28 0.37 -4.72
CA VAL A 316 -6.25 0.41 -5.81
C VAL A 316 -5.69 1.27 -6.92
N TYR A 317 -5.54 0.67 -8.10
CA TYR A 317 -5.11 1.35 -9.31
C TYR A 317 -6.31 1.57 -10.23
N GLU A 318 -6.38 2.75 -10.84
CA GLU A 318 -7.39 3.11 -11.85
C GLU A 318 -6.73 3.47 -13.18
N GLY A 319 -7.35 3.03 -14.28
CA GLY A 319 -6.99 3.42 -15.64
C GLY A 319 -7.46 2.40 -16.68
N LEU A 320 -7.09 2.62 -17.95
CA LEU A 320 -7.43 1.71 -19.05
C LEU A 320 -6.67 0.39 -18.91
N GLU A 321 -7.39 -0.72 -19.06
CA GLU A 321 -6.86 -2.09 -19.00
C GLU A 321 -6.09 -2.38 -17.70
N ALA A 322 -6.55 -1.81 -16.58
CA ALA A 322 -5.83 -1.81 -15.32
C ALA A 322 -5.47 -3.24 -14.86
N VAL A 323 -6.43 -4.17 -14.95
CA VAL A 323 -6.22 -5.58 -14.54
C VAL A 323 -5.11 -6.23 -15.36
N THR A 324 -5.16 -6.11 -16.69
CA THR A 324 -4.19 -6.74 -17.59
C THR A 324 -2.79 -6.17 -17.36
N LYS A 325 -2.64 -4.84 -17.36
CA LYS A 325 -1.34 -4.17 -17.20
C LYS A 325 -0.66 -4.51 -15.88
N ILE A 326 -1.42 -4.55 -14.78
CA ILE A 326 -0.87 -4.94 -13.47
C ILE A 326 -0.38 -6.39 -13.50
N ARG A 327 -1.17 -7.32 -14.07
CA ARG A 327 -0.79 -8.74 -14.13
C ARG A 327 0.47 -8.97 -14.98
N GLU A 328 0.63 -8.23 -16.07
CA GLU A 328 1.82 -8.28 -16.92
C GLU A 328 3.09 -7.83 -16.18
N ILE A 329 2.99 -6.81 -15.33
CA ILE A 329 4.11 -6.32 -14.49
C ILE A 329 4.41 -7.30 -13.36
N LEU A 330 3.39 -7.92 -12.75
CA LEU A 330 3.61 -8.94 -11.72
C LEU A 330 4.33 -10.17 -12.29
N GLY A 331 3.90 -10.64 -13.47
CA GLY A 331 4.38 -11.87 -14.08
C GLY A 331 3.70 -13.14 -13.56
N ALA A 332 4.15 -14.29 -14.03
CA ALA A 332 3.56 -15.60 -13.70
C ALA A 332 3.53 -15.84 -12.18
N THR A 333 2.51 -16.56 -11.68
CA THR A 333 2.31 -16.83 -10.24
C THR A 333 3.50 -17.53 -9.59
N ASP A 334 4.17 -18.39 -10.35
CA ASP A 334 5.42 -19.07 -9.98
C ASP A 334 6.62 -18.18 -10.37
N PRO A 335 7.39 -17.65 -9.39
CA PRO A 335 8.58 -16.84 -9.62
C PRO A 335 9.60 -17.49 -10.59
N THR A 336 9.71 -18.82 -10.60
CA THR A 336 10.67 -19.53 -11.45
C THR A 336 10.31 -19.44 -12.93
N LYS A 337 9.02 -19.21 -13.24
CA LYS A 337 8.46 -19.08 -14.60
C LYS A 337 8.16 -17.64 -14.98
N ALA A 338 8.33 -16.70 -14.05
CA ALA A 338 8.11 -15.28 -14.27
C ALA A 338 9.25 -14.67 -15.10
N ARG A 339 8.90 -13.72 -15.98
CA ARG A 339 9.88 -13.03 -16.83
C ARG A 339 10.86 -12.19 -15.99
N PRO A 340 12.14 -12.08 -16.39
CA PRO A 340 13.08 -11.13 -15.76
C PRO A 340 12.49 -9.71 -15.67
N GLY A 341 12.72 -9.02 -14.56
CA GLY A 341 12.17 -7.69 -14.31
C GLY A 341 10.69 -7.64 -13.90
N SER A 342 10.00 -8.79 -13.78
CA SER A 342 8.66 -8.83 -13.19
C SER A 342 8.74 -8.89 -11.67
N ILE A 343 7.73 -8.36 -10.98
CA ILE A 343 7.74 -8.29 -9.50
C ILE A 343 7.92 -9.67 -8.86
N ARG A 344 7.21 -10.69 -9.37
CA ARG A 344 7.32 -12.05 -8.83
C ARG A 344 8.67 -12.69 -9.07
N ARG A 345 9.35 -12.33 -10.17
CA ARG A 345 10.71 -12.83 -10.44
C ARG A 345 11.75 -12.19 -9.51
N GLU A 346 11.64 -10.89 -9.28
CA GLU A 346 12.61 -10.11 -8.51
C GLU A 346 12.43 -10.27 -6.99
N PHE A 347 11.19 -10.41 -6.51
CA PHE A 347 10.87 -10.37 -5.08
C PHE A 347 10.21 -11.65 -4.54
N GLY A 348 9.72 -12.54 -5.41
CA GLY A 348 9.06 -13.77 -5.00
C GLY A 348 10.03 -14.91 -4.69
N THR A 349 9.80 -15.62 -3.59
CA THR A 349 10.59 -16.79 -3.19
C THR A 349 9.99 -18.08 -3.73
N ASN A 350 8.65 -18.21 -3.69
CA ASN A 350 7.93 -19.37 -4.20
C ASN A 350 6.47 -18.98 -4.54
N ILE A 351 5.63 -19.96 -4.90
CA ILE A 351 4.23 -19.73 -5.31
C ILE A 351 3.40 -19.06 -4.19
N MET A 352 3.65 -19.42 -2.93
CA MET A 352 2.91 -18.88 -1.77
C MET A 352 3.44 -17.48 -1.39
N VAL A 353 4.77 -17.34 -1.31
CA VAL A 353 5.49 -16.11 -0.98
C VAL A 353 5.98 -15.44 -2.26
N ASN A 354 5.05 -14.92 -3.05
CA ASN A 354 5.33 -14.30 -4.36
C ASN A 354 5.23 -12.76 -4.35
N ALA A 355 5.50 -12.14 -3.18
CA ALA A 355 5.53 -10.69 -2.93
C ALA A 355 4.20 -9.93 -3.08
N ALA A 356 3.40 -10.18 -4.12
CA ALA A 356 2.16 -9.44 -4.37
C ALA A 356 1.03 -10.30 -4.97
N HIS A 357 -0.19 -9.99 -4.52
CA HIS A 357 -1.44 -10.42 -5.16
C HIS A 357 -1.95 -9.30 -6.09
N ALA A 358 -2.62 -9.70 -7.18
CA ALA A 358 -3.39 -8.80 -8.02
C ALA A 358 -4.64 -9.51 -8.52
N SER A 359 -5.75 -8.77 -8.63
CA SER A 359 -7.00 -9.27 -9.18
C SER A 359 -6.82 -9.84 -10.59
N ASP A 360 -7.65 -10.80 -10.96
CA ASP A 360 -7.64 -11.46 -12.27
C ASP A 360 -8.72 -10.97 -13.24
N SER A 361 -9.69 -10.19 -12.74
CA SER A 361 -10.82 -9.64 -13.47
C SER A 361 -11.34 -8.39 -12.74
N VAL A 362 -12.14 -7.57 -13.43
CA VAL A 362 -12.76 -6.37 -12.84
C VAL A 362 -13.79 -6.75 -11.78
N GLU A 363 -14.51 -7.85 -12.00
CA GLU A 363 -15.47 -8.42 -11.06
C GLU A 363 -14.78 -8.86 -9.77
N ASN A 364 -13.65 -9.57 -9.89
CA ASN A 364 -12.87 -9.98 -8.73
C ASN A 364 -12.23 -8.78 -8.04
N ALA A 365 -11.75 -7.76 -8.76
CA ALA A 365 -11.27 -6.53 -8.13
C ALA A 365 -12.37 -5.89 -7.24
N ARG A 366 -13.60 -5.76 -7.75
CA ARG A 366 -14.74 -5.22 -6.96
C ARG A 366 -15.08 -6.08 -5.75
N ARG A 367 -15.06 -7.41 -5.91
CA ARG A 367 -15.28 -8.36 -4.81
C ARG A 367 -14.20 -8.23 -3.75
N GLU A 368 -12.94 -8.32 -4.16
CA GLU A 368 -11.77 -8.26 -3.29
C GLU A 368 -11.70 -6.93 -2.53
N MET A 369 -11.91 -5.78 -3.19
CA MET A 369 -11.94 -4.47 -2.53
C MET A 369 -13.05 -4.36 -1.47
N ARG A 370 -14.18 -5.03 -1.66
CA ARG A 370 -15.29 -5.07 -0.70
C ARG A 370 -14.94 -5.91 0.53
N ILE A 371 -14.33 -7.07 0.33
CA ILE A 371 -13.89 -7.96 1.42
C ILE A 371 -12.88 -7.25 2.32
N LEU A 372 -11.95 -6.51 1.72
CA LEU A 372 -10.93 -5.73 2.43
C LEU A 372 -11.46 -4.38 2.96
N ASP A 373 -12.69 -4.02 2.60
CA ASP A 373 -13.33 -2.75 2.93
C ASP A 373 -12.41 -1.54 2.64
N VAL A 374 -11.81 -1.49 1.45
CA VAL A 374 -10.80 -0.45 1.13
C VAL A 374 -11.39 0.95 1.15
N ALA A 375 -12.70 1.07 0.91
CA ALA A 375 -13.40 2.35 0.91
C ALA A 375 -13.69 2.88 2.31
N ASN A 376 -13.89 2.01 3.31
CA ASN A 376 -14.13 2.43 4.68
C ASN A 376 -12.95 1.99 5.56
N ASP A 377 -12.14 2.96 5.98
CA ASP A 377 -11.00 2.69 6.85
C ASP A 377 -11.13 3.46 8.17
N PRO A 378 -11.90 2.93 9.15
CA PRO A 378 -12.05 3.57 10.44
C PRO A 378 -10.75 3.56 11.27
N HIS A 379 -9.73 2.80 10.82
CA HIS A 379 -8.47 2.67 11.53
C HIS A 379 -7.75 4.02 11.67
N PHE A 380 -7.82 4.87 10.65
CA PHE A 380 -7.24 6.22 10.68
C PHE A 380 -7.84 7.07 11.81
N GLU A 381 -9.15 7.06 11.93
CA GLU A 381 -9.86 7.82 12.97
C GLU A 381 -9.49 7.30 14.37
N ALA A 382 -9.48 5.98 14.55
CA ALA A 382 -9.08 5.37 15.82
C ALA A 382 -7.63 5.69 16.21
N LEU A 383 -6.69 5.67 15.26
CA LEU A 383 -5.30 6.02 15.49
C LEU A 383 -5.14 7.50 15.88
N ILE A 384 -5.75 8.42 15.13
CA ILE A 384 -5.64 9.85 15.41
C ILE A 384 -6.24 10.16 16.79
N LYS A 385 -7.38 9.57 17.13
CA LYS A 385 -8.02 9.75 18.44
C LYS A 385 -7.14 9.29 19.59
N LYS A 386 -6.64 8.05 19.50
CA LYS A 386 -5.74 7.44 20.51
C LYS A 386 -4.52 8.28 20.88
N TYR A 387 -3.93 9.01 19.92
CA TYR A 387 -2.68 9.74 20.16
C TYR A 387 -2.87 11.24 20.42
N TYR A 388 -3.97 11.82 19.92
CA TYR A 388 -4.14 13.27 19.87
C TYR A 388 -5.50 13.76 20.32
N LEU A 389 -6.49 12.94 20.65
CA LEU A 389 -7.79 13.43 21.14
C LEU A 389 -8.20 12.83 22.49
N ASP A 390 -7.66 11.65 22.83
CA ASP A 390 -7.93 10.92 24.06
C ASP A 390 -6.88 11.15 25.15
#